data_AF-A0A7J5XUW7-F1
#
_entry.id   AF-A0A7J5XUW7-F1
#
_cell.length_a   1.000
_cell.length_b   1.000
_cell.length_c   1.000
_cell.angle_alpha   90.00
_cell.angle_beta   90.00
_cell.angle_gamma   90.00
#
_symmetry.space_group_name_H-M   'P 1'
#
loop_
_entity.id
_entity.type
_entity.pdbx_description
1 polymer ?
#
loop_
_entity_poly.entity_id
_entity_poly.type
_entity_poly.pdbx_seq_one_letter_code
_entity_poly.pdbx_strand_id
1 'polypeptide(L)'
;MNEEEVLVEEDKEEEEEEEEEEEEEEEEEERVEIDEVEIINVVRSAPPVIKTSRTEVRTEVREMPTETKMDTRYFGELLAEVYRKNCDIHSCISEHVSKIRGQKHHLDPSNDYKVEKEEVEALLPKGASELTRQQIRYLLQTRLTADKSMRLLLSTFSSLREELIHMTEDMMRLESEKEGLERDLSFKSDQARQYDSRWRPSETTTDSYRYSDPPPLSLKETSFTQRSLESQLMTTKSSDSSRDFKLKEMEAG
;
A
#
# COMPACT_ATOMS: atom_id res chain seq x y z
N MET A 1 -20.66 18.74 51.00
CA MET A 1 -20.17 20.07 51.36
C MET A 1 -18.78 19.84 51.91
N ASN A 2 -17.79 19.47 51.08
CA ASN A 2 -17.16 20.17 49.95
C ASN A 2 -16.39 21.40 50.41
N GLU A 3 -15.18 21.17 50.90
CA GLU A 3 -14.05 22.08 50.75
C GLU A 3 -12.86 21.24 50.28
N GLU A 4 -12.20 21.76 49.27
CA GLU A 4 -11.33 21.10 48.29
C GLU A 4 -9.92 21.66 48.53
N GLU A 5 -9.05 20.89 49.18
CA GLU A 5 -7.62 21.18 49.23
C GLU A 5 -6.93 20.40 48.11
N VAL A 6 -6.69 21.08 46.99
CA VAL A 6 -5.85 20.57 45.90
C VAL A 6 -4.40 20.88 46.25
N LEU A 7 -3.70 19.87 46.77
CA LEU A 7 -2.24 19.85 46.80
C LEU A 7 -1.76 19.44 45.41
N VAL A 8 -1.02 20.35 44.79
CA VAL A 8 -0.25 20.15 43.57
C VAL A 8 0.96 19.31 43.94
N GLU A 9 1.00 18.05 43.53
CA GLU A 9 2.26 17.30 43.45
C GLU A 9 2.72 17.31 41.98
N GLU A 10 3.95 17.80 41.81
CA GLU A 10 4.69 17.85 40.56
C GLU A 10 5.18 16.43 40.24
N ASP A 11 4.51 15.74 39.31
CA ASP A 11 5.04 14.50 38.74
C ASP A 11 6.22 14.85 37.82
N LYS A 12 7.42 14.46 38.26
CA LYS A 12 8.63 14.39 37.45
C LYS A 12 8.48 13.21 36.50
N GLU A 13 8.39 13.50 35.21
CA GLU A 13 8.60 12.49 34.16
C GLU A 13 10.08 12.05 34.21
N GLU A 14 10.32 10.84 34.70
CA GLU A 14 11.55 10.10 34.43
C GLU A 14 11.43 9.53 33.01
N GLU A 15 12.23 10.05 32.08
CA GLU A 15 12.43 9.45 30.76
C GLU A 15 13.19 8.13 30.96
N GLU A 16 12.48 7.00 30.87
CA GLU A 16 13.10 5.69 30.67
C GLU A 16 13.52 5.61 29.18
N GLU A 17 14.83 5.68 28.93
CA GLU A 17 15.41 5.28 27.65
C GLU A 17 15.22 3.76 27.50
N GLU A 18 14.22 3.33 26.73
CA GLU A 18 14.14 1.96 26.21
C GLU A 18 15.26 1.79 25.17
N GLU A 19 16.37 1.15 25.56
CA GLU A 19 17.32 0.57 24.61
C GLU A 19 16.62 -0.59 23.89
N GLU A 20 16.16 -0.37 22.66
CA GLU A 20 15.75 -1.44 21.75
C GLU A 20 17.00 -2.27 21.38
N GLU A 21 17.16 -3.44 21.98
CA GLU A 21 18.10 -4.46 21.52
C GLU A 21 17.64 -4.96 20.14
N GLU A 22 18.37 -4.60 19.08
CA GLU A 22 18.22 -5.23 17.77
C GLU A 22 18.66 -6.71 17.88
N GLU A 23 17.70 -7.64 18.03
CA GLU A 23 17.94 -9.06 17.79
C GLU A 23 18.21 -9.26 16.28
N GLU A 24 19.48 -9.40 15.91
CA GLU A 24 19.87 -9.89 14.58
C GLU A 24 19.36 -11.34 14.42
N GLU A 25 18.27 -11.53 13.67
CA GLU A 25 17.87 -12.87 13.21
C GLU A 25 18.95 -13.40 12.26
N GLU A 26 19.82 -14.29 12.75
CA GLU A 26 20.67 -15.12 11.89
C GLU A 26 19.77 -16.01 11.03
N GLU A 27 19.56 -15.64 9.77
CA GLU A 27 18.99 -16.54 8.76
C GLU A 27 19.95 -17.73 8.58
N GLU A 28 19.66 -18.86 9.25
CA GLU A 28 20.28 -20.13 8.91
C GLU A 28 19.91 -20.49 7.47
N GLU A 29 20.81 -20.19 6.52
CA GLU A 29 20.76 -20.75 5.18
C GLU A 29 20.83 -22.28 5.27
N GLU A 30 19.67 -22.94 5.25
CA GLU A 30 19.57 -24.39 5.08
C GLU A 30 20.15 -24.75 3.71
N ARG A 31 21.45 -25.09 3.69
CA ARG A 31 22.14 -25.63 2.52
C ARG A 31 21.54 -26.99 2.23
N VAL A 32 20.59 -27.05 1.30
CA VAL A 32 20.11 -28.30 0.72
C VAL A 32 21.28 -28.93 -0.04
N GLU A 33 21.88 -29.97 0.51
CA GLU A 33 22.82 -30.84 -0.21
C GLU A 33 22.09 -31.50 -1.37
N ILE A 34 22.34 -30.99 -2.58
CA ILE A 34 21.89 -31.62 -3.81
C ILE A 34 22.89 -32.75 -4.08
N ASP A 35 22.51 -33.99 -3.81
CA ASP A 35 23.23 -35.16 -4.29
C ASP A 35 23.23 -35.13 -5.82
N GLU A 36 24.35 -34.70 -6.41
CA GLU A 36 24.60 -34.77 -7.84
C GLU A 36 24.65 -36.25 -8.26
N VAL A 37 23.53 -36.77 -8.75
CA VAL A 37 23.52 -38.10 -9.36
C VAL A 37 24.21 -37.99 -10.71
N GLU A 38 25.49 -38.35 -10.75
CA GLU A 38 26.29 -38.42 -11.97
C GLU A 38 25.61 -39.40 -12.95
N ILE A 39 24.96 -38.86 -13.99
CA ILE A 39 24.46 -39.66 -15.11
C ILE A 39 25.69 -40.12 -15.90
N ILE A 40 26.25 -41.26 -15.51
CA ILE A 40 27.29 -41.94 -16.29
C ILE A 40 26.66 -42.33 -17.63
N ASN A 41 26.97 -41.55 -18.66
CA ASN A 41 26.80 -41.95 -20.05
C ASN A 41 27.68 -43.19 -20.28
N VAL A 42 27.11 -44.38 -20.10
CA VAL A 42 27.72 -45.63 -20.54
C VAL A 42 27.70 -45.63 -22.07
N VAL A 43 28.69 -44.96 -22.65
CA VAL A 43 29.06 -45.16 -24.05
C VAL A 43 29.46 -46.63 -24.17
N ARG A 44 28.56 -47.40 -24.77
CA ARG A 44 28.76 -48.78 -25.19
C ARG A 44 29.93 -48.77 -26.19
N SER A 45 31.14 -49.03 -25.71
CA SER A 45 32.29 -49.24 -26.58
C SER A 45 31.98 -50.43 -27.49
N ALA A 46 32.23 -50.25 -28.79
CA ALA A 46 32.09 -51.30 -29.78
C ALA A 46 32.93 -52.53 -29.37
N PRO A 47 32.42 -53.76 -29.53
CA PRO A 47 33.18 -54.94 -29.16
C PRO A 47 34.41 -55.11 -30.08
N PRO A 48 35.56 -55.53 -29.55
CA PRO A 48 36.73 -55.81 -30.37
C PRO A 48 36.45 -57.00 -31.28
N VAL A 49 36.86 -56.87 -32.55
CA VAL A 49 36.79 -57.92 -33.56
C VAL A 49 37.72 -59.06 -33.14
N ILE A 50 37.15 -60.12 -32.56
CA ILE A 50 37.85 -61.38 -32.29
C ILE A 50 37.75 -62.25 -33.54
N LYS A 51 38.90 -62.47 -34.19
CA LYS A 51 39.06 -63.43 -35.30
C LYS A 51 38.77 -64.83 -34.75
N THR A 52 37.69 -65.45 -35.20
CA THR A 52 37.35 -66.83 -34.82
C THR A 52 38.16 -67.82 -35.65
N SER A 53 39.15 -68.45 -35.04
CA SER A 53 39.63 -69.78 -35.44
C SER A 53 38.57 -70.81 -35.03
N ARG A 54 38.11 -71.56 -36.02
CA ARG A 54 37.18 -72.70 -35.94
C ARG A 54 37.57 -73.71 -34.86
N THR A 55 36.69 -73.91 -33.87
CA THR A 55 36.49 -75.20 -33.18
C THR A 55 35.06 -75.27 -32.63
N GLU A 56 34.33 -76.32 -32.97
CA GLU A 56 32.96 -76.60 -32.53
C GLU A 56 32.92 -76.90 -31.02
N VAL A 57 32.14 -76.15 -30.24
CA VAL A 57 31.71 -76.53 -28.90
C VAL A 57 30.24 -76.20 -28.74
N ARG A 58 29.42 -77.25 -28.76
CA ARG A 58 28.00 -77.27 -28.38
C ARG A 58 27.84 -76.61 -27.01
N THR A 59 27.27 -75.42 -26.97
CA THR A 59 26.93 -74.72 -25.73
C THR A 59 25.42 -74.59 -25.64
N GLU A 60 24.89 -75.14 -24.56
CA GLU A 60 23.49 -75.13 -24.17
C GLU A 60 22.96 -73.69 -24.13
N VAL A 61 21.75 -73.51 -24.66
CA VAL A 61 20.99 -72.27 -24.56
C VAL A 61 20.70 -72.02 -23.09
N ARG A 62 21.56 -71.25 -22.44
CA ARG A 62 21.28 -70.62 -21.16
C ARG A 62 20.16 -69.60 -21.40
N GLU A 63 18.95 -69.95 -20.98
CA GLU A 63 17.83 -69.00 -20.89
C GLU A 63 18.31 -67.76 -20.14
N MET A 64 18.41 -66.64 -20.88
CA MET A 64 18.46 -65.33 -20.26
C MET A 64 17.12 -65.12 -19.55
N PRO A 65 17.10 -64.63 -18.29
CA PRO A 65 15.86 -64.30 -17.63
C PRO A 65 15.10 -63.30 -18.51
N THR A 66 13.91 -63.70 -18.93
CA THR A 66 13.03 -62.86 -19.75
C THR A 66 12.86 -61.53 -19.03
N GLU A 67 13.36 -60.46 -19.64
CA GLU A 67 13.04 -59.10 -19.24
C GLU A 67 11.53 -59.03 -19.07
N THR A 68 11.09 -58.66 -17.86
CA THR A 68 9.70 -58.32 -17.56
C THR A 68 9.29 -57.19 -18.49
N LYS A 69 8.80 -57.56 -19.68
CA LYS A 69 8.24 -56.62 -20.66
C LYS A 69 7.06 -55.94 -20.01
N MET A 70 7.29 -54.74 -19.47
CA MET A 70 6.24 -53.85 -19.01
C MET A 70 5.25 -53.65 -20.17
N ASP A 71 3.95 -53.82 -19.92
CA ASP A 71 2.94 -53.67 -20.97
C ASP A 71 2.99 -52.21 -21.47
N THR A 72 3.38 -52.05 -22.73
CA THR A 72 3.45 -50.74 -23.41
C THR A 72 2.12 -50.00 -23.42
N ARG A 73 1.00 -50.71 -23.22
CA ARG A 73 -0.34 -50.11 -23.08
C ARG A 73 -0.52 -49.42 -21.73
N TYR A 74 -0.06 -50.04 -20.64
CA TYR A 74 -0.13 -49.46 -19.29
C TYR A 74 0.61 -48.11 -19.21
N PHE A 75 1.80 -48.04 -19.82
CA PHE A 75 2.54 -46.78 -19.90
C PHE A 75 1.79 -45.70 -20.70
N GLY A 76 1.12 -46.08 -21.79
CA GLY A 76 0.29 -45.16 -22.57
C GLY A 76 -0.92 -44.63 -21.80
N GLU A 77 -1.57 -45.49 -20.99
CA GLU A 77 -2.68 -45.10 -20.11
C GLU A 77 -2.23 -44.13 -19.01
N LEU A 78 -1.08 -44.40 -18.38
CA LEU A 78 -0.50 -43.50 -17.39
C LEU A 78 -0.19 -42.13 -17.98
N LEU A 79 0.42 -42.08 -19.18
CA LEU A 79 0.69 -40.80 -19.85
C LEU A 79 -0.59 -40.03 -20.17
N ALA A 80 -1.65 -40.71 -20.58
CA ALA A 80 -2.94 -40.07 -20.82
C ALA A 80 -3.56 -39.52 -19.52
N GLU A 81 -3.44 -40.25 -18.41
CA GLU A 81 -3.91 -39.81 -17.10
C GLU A 81 -3.11 -38.60 -16.58
N VAL A 82 -1.78 -38.64 -16.69
CA VAL A 82 -0.90 -37.52 -16.33
C VAL A 82 -1.25 -36.28 -17.16
N TYR A 83 -1.47 -36.45 -18.48
CA TYR A 83 -1.88 -35.35 -19.34
C TYR A 83 -3.24 -34.76 -18.91
N ARG A 84 -4.24 -35.60 -18.61
CA ARG A 84 -5.55 -35.14 -18.10
C ARG A 84 -5.39 -34.34 -16.80
N LYS A 85 -4.64 -34.87 -15.83
CA LYS A 85 -4.37 -34.17 -14.57
C LYS A 85 -3.65 -32.85 -14.76
N ASN A 86 -2.72 -32.79 -15.71
CA ASN A 86 -2.02 -31.54 -16.03
C ASN A 86 -2.99 -30.50 -16.63
N CYS A 87 -3.93 -30.91 -17.48
CA CYS A 87 -4.98 -30.04 -18.01
C CYS A 87 -5.95 -29.55 -16.91
N ASP A 88 -6.33 -30.43 -15.97
CA ASP A 88 -7.18 -30.05 -14.82
C ASP A 88 -6.48 -29.00 -13.95
N ILE A 89 -5.19 -29.20 -13.66
CA ILE A 89 -4.35 -28.25 -12.91
C ILE A 89 -4.28 -26.91 -13.65
N HIS A 90 -3.98 -26.93 -14.96
CA HIS A 90 -3.93 -25.71 -15.76
C HIS A 90 -5.26 -24.95 -15.72
N SER A 91 -6.39 -25.65 -15.83
CA SER A 91 -7.73 -25.06 -15.79
C SER A 91 -8.02 -24.42 -14.43
N CYS A 92 -7.68 -25.11 -13.34
CA CYS A 92 -7.81 -24.60 -11.97
C CYS A 92 -6.96 -23.34 -11.75
N ILE A 93 -5.70 -23.36 -12.20
CA ILE A 93 -4.81 -22.19 -12.13
C ILE A 93 -5.38 -21.03 -12.94
N SER A 94 -5.82 -21.29 -14.17
CA SER A 94 -6.39 -20.27 -15.05
C SER A 94 -7.62 -19.60 -14.46
N GLU A 95 -8.49 -20.37 -13.81
CA GLU A 95 -9.65 -19.83 -13.11
C GLU A 95 -9.25 -18.89 -11.97
N HIS A 96 -8.32 -19.31 -11.11
CA HIS A 96 -7.88 -18.49 -9.98
C HIS A 96 -7.13 -17.24 -10.44
N VAL A 97 -6.23 -17.36 -11.42
CA VAL A 97 -5.52 -16.22 -11.99
C VAL A 97 -6.48 -15.21 -12.63
N SER A 98 -7.53 -15.69 -13.30
CA SER A 98 -8.56 -14.83 -13.89
C SER A 98 -9.34 -14.04 -12.83
N LYS A 99 -9.55 -14.62 -11.63
CA LYS A 99 -10.15 -13.92 -10.50
C LYS A 99 -9.22 -12.84 -9.93
N ILE A 100 -7.93 -13.13 -9.82
CA ILE A 100 -6.92 -12.22 -9.25
C ILE A 100 -6.69 -11.00 -10.16
N ARG A 101 -6.43 -11.21 -11.45
CA ARG A 101 -6.17 -10.10 -12.39
C ARG A 101 -7.40 -9.27 -12.77
N GLY A 102 -8.59 -9.73 -12.40
CA GLY A 102 -9.84 -9.16 -12.86
C GLY A 102 -10.03 -9.27 -14.38
N GLN A 103 -11.18 -8.81 -14.85
CA GLN A 103 -11.62 -8.99 -16.24
C GLN A 103 -10.80 -8.18 -17.27
N LYS A 104 -9.86 -7.32 -16.84
CA LYS A 104 -9.12 -6.38 -17.70
C LYS A 104 -7.85 -6.94 -18.32
N HIS A 105 -7.34 -8.09 -17.86
CA HIS A 105 -6.07 -8.67 -18.32
C HIS A 105 -6.25 -10.10 -18.84
N HIS A 106 -7.20 -10.32 -19.74
CA HIS A 106 -7.36 -11.60 -20.41
C HIS A 106 -6.25 -11.79 -21.45
N LEU A 107 -5.24 -12.60 -21.11
CA LEU A 107 -4.33 -13.15 -22.12
C LEU A 107 -5.18 -14.02 -23.03
N ASP A 108 -5.27 -13.71 -24.33
CA ASP A 108 -6.04 -14.52 -25.30
C ASP A 108 -5.40 -15.91 -25.43
N PRO A 109 -5.99 -16.96 -24.83
CA PRO A 109 -5.41 -18.30 -24.84
C PRO A 109 -5.72 -19.03 -26.16
N SER A 110 -6.57 -18.47 -27.02
CA SER A 110 -7.17 -19.18 -28.15
C SER A 110 -6.21 -19.34 -29.32
N ASN A 111 -5.30 -18.38 -29.53
CA ASN A 111 -4.34 -18.43 -30.64
C ASN A 111 -3.19 -19.41 -30.38
N ASP A 112 -2.75 -19.53 -29.13
CA ASP A 112 -1.61 -20.38 -28.71
C ASP A 112 -1.88 -21.88 -28.94
N TYR A 113 -3.12 -22.33 -28.74
CA TYR A 113 -3.44 -23.75 -28.79
C TYR A 113 -3.25 -24.38 -30.19
N LYS A 114 -3.48 -23.60 -31.26
CA LYS A 114 -3.31 -24.11 -32.63
C LYS A 114 -1.85 -24.17 -33.05
N VAL A 115 -1.06 -23.17 -32.66
CA VAL A 115 0.37 -23.10 -32.96
C VAL A 115 1.11 -24.21 -32.22
N GLU A 116 0.85 -24.41 -30.94
CA GLU A 116 1.52 -25.45 -30.16
C GLU A 116 1.19 -26.87 -30.62
N LYS A 117 -0.03 -27.10 -31.09
CA LYS A 117 -0.39 -28.41 -31.65
C LYS A 117 0.45 -28.73 -32.89
N GLU A 118 0.71 -27.73 -33.73
CA GLU A 118 1.54 -27.88 -34.92
C GLU A 118 3.02 -28.09 -34.55
N GLU A 119 3.50 -27.38 -33.51
CA GLU A 119 4.85 -27.58 -32.95
C GLU A 119 5.04 -29.00 -32.40
N VAL A 120 4.06 -29.52 -31.65
CA VAL A 120 4.11 -30.91 -31.15
C VAL A 120 4.19 -31.91 -32.29
N GLU A 121 3.38 -31.75 -33.33
CA GLU A 121 3.39 -32.67 -34.49
C GLU A 121 4.68 -32.56 -35.31
N ALA A 122 5.30 -31.38 -35.40
CA ALA A 122 6.58 -31.19 -36.06
C ALA A 122 7.74 -31.90 -35.34
N LEU A 123 7.66 -32.03 -34.02
CA LEU A 123 8.66 -32.71 -33.19
C LEU A 123 8.51 -34.24 -33.19
N LEU A 124 7.44 -34.79 -33.78
CA LEU A 124 7.24 -36.23 -33.82
C LEU A 124 8.20 -36.91 -34.82
N PRO A 125 8.86 -38.01 -34.42
CA PRO A 125 9.74 -38.75 -35.32
C PRO A 125 8.96 -39.34 -36.51
N LYS A 126 9.32 -38.92 -37.73
CA LYS A 126 8.77 -39.45 -39.00
C LYS A 126 9.35 -40.85 -39.25
N GLY A 127 8.70 -41.88 -38.71
CA GLY A 127 9.13 -43.28 -38.85
C GLY A 127 8.95 -44.14 -37.59
N ALA A 128 8.57 -43.54 -36.46
CA ALA A 128 8.20 -44.28 -35.26
C ALA A 128 6.81 -44.92 -35.38
N SER A 129 6.57 -45.98 -34.60
CA SER A 129 5.25 -46.62 -34.51
C SER A 129 4.19 -45.61 -34.02
N GLU A 130 2.93 -45.76 -34.44
CA GLU A 130 1.83 -44.90 -33.99
C GLU A 130 1.69 -44.87 -32.46
N LEU A 131 1.94 -46.00 -31.79
CA LEU A 131 1.92 -46.08 -30.32
C LEU A 131 3.02 -45.20 -29.71
N THR A 132 4.26 -45.32 -30.22
CA THR A 132 5.39 -44.53 -29.74
C THR A 132 5.17 -43.05 -30.04
N ARG A 133 4.62 -42.70 -31.22
CA ARG A 133 4.23 -41.33 -31.54
C ARG A 133 3.19 -40.79 -30.56
N GLN A 134 2.19 -41.59 -30.19
CA GLN A 134 1.17 -41.17 -29.23
C GLN A 134 1.75 -40.96 -27.82
N GLN A 135 2.68 -41.82 -27.39
CA GLN A 135 3.39 -41.66 -26.12
C GLN A 135 4.24 -40.39 -26.10
N ILE A 136 5.01 -40.13 -27.18
CA ILE A 136 5.78 -38.90 -27.33
C ILE A 136 4.85 -37.68 -27.34
N ARG A 137 3.70 -37.76 -28.03
CA ARG A 137 2.70 -36.69 -28.06
C ARG A 137 2.20 -36.35 -26.66
N TYR A 138 1.82 -37.33 -25.85
CA TYR A 138 1.36 -37.07 -24.48
C TYR A 138 2.45 -36.43 -23.60
N LEU A 139 3.71 -36.87 -23.73
CA LEU A 139 4.83 -36.27 -23.01
C LEU A 139 5.03 -34.79 -23.40
N LEU A 140 5.04 -34.50 -24.70
CA LEU A 140 5.19 -33.13 -25.19
C LEU A 140 4.02 -32.23 -24.78
N GLN A 141 2.79 -32.71 -24.92
CA GLN A 141 1.59 -31.96 -24.53
C GLN A 141 1.54 -31.68 -23.02
N THR A 142 1.94 -32.66 -22.19
CA THR A 142 2.03 -32.47 -20.74
C THR A 142 3.07 -31.42 -20.40
N ARG A 143 4.26 -31.46 -21.02
CA ARG A 143 5.31 -30.46 -20.80
C ARG A 143 4.85 -29.05 -21.20
N LEU A 144 4.23 -28.90 -22.36
CA LEU A 144 3.74 -27.59 -22.83
C LEU A 144 2.65 -27.03 -21.92
N THR A 145 1.72 -27.87 -21.47
CA THR A 145 0.64 -27.44 -20.56
C THR A 145 1.20 -27.04 -19.19
N ALA A 146 2.26 -27.71 -18.72
CA ALA A 146 2.99 -27.30 -17.52
C ALA A 146 3.71 -25.95 -17.71
N ASP A 147 4.41 -25.75 -18.82
CA ASP A 147 5.09 -24.49 -19.14
C ASP A 147 4.10 -23.32 -19.20
N LYS A 148 2.95 -23.53 -19.83
CA LYS A 148 1.85 -22.57 -19.86
C LYS A 148 1.36 -22.19 -18.48
N SER A 149 1.11 -23.18 -17.64
CA SER A 149 0.64 -22.97 -16.27
C SER A 149 1.65 -22.16 -15.47
N MET A 150 2.94 -22.49 -15.61
CA MET A 150 4.02 -21.77 -14.96
C MET A 150 4.14 -20.33 -15.47
N ARG A 151 4.11 -20.12 -16.79
CA ARG A 151 4.15 -18.79 -17.40
C ARG A 151 2.99 -17.91 -16.93
N LEU A 152 1.80 -18.49 -16.85
CA LEU A 152 0.60 -17.80 -16.35
C LEU A 152 0.78 -17.37 -14.89
N LEU A 153 1.29 -18.25 -14.03
CA LEU A 153 1.59 -17.93 -12.63
C LEU A 153 2.65 -16.85 -12.51
N LEU A 154 3.81 -17.02 -13.15
CA LEU A 154 4.92 -16.07 -13.09
C LEU A 154 4.50 -14.68 -13.56
N SER A 155 3.80 -14.60 -14.70
CA SER A 155 3.28 -13.31 -15.17
C SER A 155 2.31 -12.67 -14.18
N THR A 156 1.55 -13.48 -13.42
CA THR A 156 0.57 -12.98 -12.46
C THR A 156 1.24 -12.48 -11.20
N PHE A 157 2.23 -13.20 -10.70
CA PHE A 157 3.06 -12.74 -9.58
C PHE A 157 3.85 -11.48 -9.96
N SER A 158 4.37 -11.38 -11.17
CA SER A 158 5.03 -10.15 -11.65
C SER A 158 4.08 -8.95 -11.66
N SER A 159 2.86 -9.12 -12.19
CA SER A 159 1.82 -8.07 -12.18
C SER A 159 1.47 -7.65 -10.76
N LEU A 160 1.20 -8.62 -9.89
CA LEU A 160 0.80 -8.34 -8.51
C LEU A 160 1.93 -7.65 -7.73
N ARG A 161 3.18 -8.04 -7.96
CA ARG A 161 4.35 -7.37 -7.36
C ARG A 161 4.42 -5.90 -7.80
N GLU A 162 4.19 -5.61 -9.07
CA GLU A 162 4.17 -4.25 -9.58
C GLU A 162 3.01 -3.43 -8.98
N GLU A 163 1.81 -4.03 -8.89
CA GLU A 163 0.65 -3.42 -8.21
C GLU A 163 0.93 -3.13 -6.73
N LEU A 164 1.60 -4.04 -6.00
CA LEU A 164 1.99 -3.84 -4.60
C LEU A 164 3.01 -2.71 -4.43
N ILE A 165 3.97 -2.58 -5.35
CA ILE A 165 4.92 -1.46 -5.35
C ILE A 165 4.17 -0.15 -5.53
N HIS A 166 3.27 -0.07 -6.53
CA HIS A 166 2.48 1.14 -6.77
C HIS A 166 1.58 1.50 -5.58
N MET A 167 0.95 0.53 -4.91
CA MET A 167 0.15 0.82 -3.71
C MET A 167 0.99 1.35 -2.55
N THR A 168 2.21 0.82 -2.37
CA THR A 168 3.15 1.32 -1.35
C THR A 168 3.57 2.75 -1.65
N GLU A 169 3.88 3.06 -2.92
CA GLU A 169 4.20 4.42 -3.36
C GLU A 169 3.02 5.39 -3.13
N ASP A 170 1.79 4.96 -3.43
CA ASP A 170 0.59 5.75 -3.19
C ASP A 170 0.33 5.98 -1.69
N MET A 171 0.60 4.99 -0.84
CA MET A 171 0.47 5.13 0.61
C MET A 171 1.46 6.17 1.15
N MET A 172 2.74 6.08 0.77
CA MET A 172 3.77 7.05 1.15
C MET A 172 3.40 8.47 0.69
N ARG A 173 2.86 8.61 -0.53
CA ARG A 173 2.37 9.88 -1.03
C ARG A 173 1.20 10.41 -0.18
N LEU A 174 0.22 9.58 0.13
CA LEU A 174 -0.92 9.96 0.97
C LEU A 174 -0.50 10.34 2.40
N GLU A 175 0.48 9.67 2.97
CA GLU A 175 1.08 10.03 4.27
C GLU A 175 1.70 11.43 4.22
N SER A 176 2.46 11.74 3.16
CA SER A 176 3.04 13.08 2.98
C SER A 176 1.98 14.18 2.80
N GLU A 177 0.89 13.88 2.08
CA GLU A 177 -0.24 14.80 1.90
C GLU A 177 -0.97 15.02 3.24
N LYS A 178 -1.16 13.95 4.02
CA LYS A 178 -1.75 14.00 5.37
C LYS A 178 -0.91 14.88 6.31
N GLU A 179 0.39 14.66 6.40
CA GLU A 179 1.28 15.51 7.22
C GLU A 179 1.24 16.97 6.79
N GLY A 180 1.14 17.23 5.48
CA GLY A 180 0.91 18.55 4.92
C GLY A 180 -0.36 19.20 5.45
N LEU A 181 -1.47 18.47 5.37
CA LEU A 181 -2.77 18.94 5.85
C LEU A 181 -2.81 19.10 7.38
N GLU A 182 -2.14 18.25 8.14
CA GLU A 182 -2.03 18.36 9.59
C GLU A 182 -1.26 19.62 10.01
N ARG A 183 -0.15 19.93 9.31
CA ARG A 183 0.59 21.20 9.48
C ARG A 183 -0.26 22.41 9.13
N ASP A 184 -1.02 22.35 8.05
CA ASP A 184 -1.92 23.43 7.67
C ASP A 184 -3.07 23.60 8.68
N LEU A 185 -3.61 22.50 9.20
CA LEU A 185 -4.66 22.51 10.21
C LEU A 185 -4.15 23.06 11.54
N SER A 186 -2.95 22.67 11.99
CA SER A 186 -2.34 23.22 13.20
C SER A 186 -2.08 24.72 13.05
N PHE A 187 -1.54 25.16 11.91
CA PHE A 187 -1.38 26.57 11.60
C PHE A 187 -2.71 27.34 11.62
N LYS A 188 -3.77 26.78 11.04
CA LYS A 188 -5.11 27.38 11.04
C LYS A 188 -5.73 27.40 12.44
N SER A 189 -5.51 26.36 13.24
CA SER A 189 -5.94 26.29 14.63
C SER A 189 -5.25 27.36 15.48
N ASP A 190 -3.94 27.54 15.32
CA ASP A 190 -3.18 28.59 16.00
C ASP A 190 -3.59 29.98 15.55
N GLN A 191 -3.83 30.17 14.24
CA GLN A 191 -4.40 31.41 13.71
C GLN A 191 -5.77 31.70 14.34
N ALA A 192 -6.64 30.71 14.47
CA ALA A 192 -7.94 30.86 15.13
C ALA A 192 -7.79 31.20 16.62
N ARG A 193 -6.86 30.56 17.35
CA ARG A 193 -6.54 30.89 18.73
C ARG A 193 -6.01 32.31 18.89
N GLN A 194 -5.18 32.78 17.97
CA GLN A 194 -4.68 34.16 17.97
C GLN A 194 -5.77 35.18 17.68
N TYR A 195 -6.71 34.87 16.78
CA TYR A 195 -7.88 35.71 16.58
C TYR A 195 -8.75 35.71 17.84
N ASP A 196 -9.10 34.54 18.38
CA ASP A 196 -9.88 34.44 19.61
C ASP A 196 -9.21 35.19 20.77
N SER A 197 -7.90 35.07 20.94
CA SER A 197 -7.15 35.81 21.97
C SER A 197 -6.95 37.29 21.67
N ARG A 198 -7.21 37.79 20.45
CA ARG A 198 -7.27 39.23 20.16
C ARG A 198 -8.68 39.78 20.35
N TRP A 199 -9.71 38.99 20.04
CA TRP A 199 -11.12 39.36 20.20
C TRP A 199 -11.62 39.21 21.65
N ARG A 200 -11.16 38.19 22.39
CA ARG A 200 -11.53 37.92 23.78
C ARG A 200 -11.07 39.02 24.76
N PRO A 201 -9.85 39.59 24.66
CA PRO A 201 -9.50 40.78 25.42
C PRO A 201 -10.41 41.94 25.07
N SER A 202 -11.01 42.03 23.88
CA SER A 202 -12.02 43.06 23.62
C SER A 202 -13.29 42.79 24.43
N GLU A 203 -13.71 41.55 24.65
CA GLU A 203 -14.87 41.22 25.49
C GLU A 203 -14.56 41.38 26.98
N THR A 204 -13.39 40.98 27.47
CA THR A 204 -12.97 41.24 28.86
C THR A 204 -12.52 42.68 29.08
N THR A 205 -12.17 43.41 28.03
CA THR A 205 -12.02 44.87 28.08
C THR A 205 -13.40 45.52 28.05
N THR A 206 -14.37 44.95 27.32
CA THR A 206 -15.78 45.37 27.40
C THR A 206 -16.35 45.10 28.79
N ASP A 207 -16.02 43.98 29.43
CA ASP A 207 -16.39 43.64 30.81
C ASP A 207 -15.51 44.31 31.87
N SER A 208 -14.24 44.61 31.59
CA SER A 208 -13.39 45.49 32.41
C SER A 208 -13.91 46.92 32.34
N TYR A 209 -14.54 47.32 31.25
CA TYR A 209 -15.29 48.58 31.14
C TYR A 209 -16.74 48.46 31.65
N ARG A 210 -17.22 47.24 32.01
CA ARG A 210 -18.49 47.05 32.73
C ARG A 210 -18.34 46.85 34.25
N TYR A 211 -17.21 46.34 34.71
CA TYR A 211 -16.90 46.10 36.13
C TYR A 211 -15.89 47.10 36.70
N SER A 212 -15.14 47.78 35.83
CA SER A 212 -14.49 49.05 36.13
C SER A 212 -15.22 50.13 35.34
N ASP A 213 -16.09 50.85 36.03
CA ASP A 213 -16.70 52.09 35.54
C ASP A 213 -15.66 52.96 34.78
N PRO A 214 -15.95 53.48 33.58
CA PRO A 214 -15.26 54.67 33.11
C PRO A 214 -15.54 55.77 34.14
N PRO A 215 -14.56 56.56 34.63
CA PRO A 215 -14.78 57.43 35.78
C PRO A 215 -15.94 58.38 35.47
N PRO A 216 -17.10 58.26 36.15
CA PRO A 216 -18.21 59.18 35.92
C PRO A 216 -17.86 60.58 36.44
N LEU A 217 -16.73 60.75 37.10
CA LEU A 217 -16.28 62.04 37.64
C LEU A 217 -15.90 63.02 36.52
N SER A 218 -15.17 62.62 35.47
CA SER A 218 -14.74 63.58 34.43
C SER A 218 -15.89 64.01 33.52
N LEU A 219 -16.76 63.09 33.11
CA LEU A 219 -17.96 63.44 32.33
C LEU A 219 -19.00 64.19 33.17
N LYS A 220 -19.17 63.86 34.46
CA LYS A 220 -20.07 64.64 35.34
C LYS A 220 -19.49 66.02 35.66
N GLU A 221 -18.19 66.14 35.89
CA GLU A 221 -17.52 67.41 36.16
C GLU A 221 -17.48 68.30 34.92
N THR A 222 -17.22 67.76 33.73
CA THR A 222 -17.38 68.49 32.47
C THR A 222 -18.84 68.88 32.20
N SER A 223 -19.81 68.01 32.51
CA SER A 223 -21.23 68.36 32.39
C SER A 223 -21.67 69.43 33.41
N PHE A 224 -21.09 69.43 34.61
CA PHE A 224 -21.38 70.41 35.66
C PHE A 224 -20.74 71.76 35.33
N THR A 225 -19.48 71.76 34.90
CA THR A 225 -18.80 72.95 34.42
C THR A 225 -19.48 73.52 33.16
N GLN A 226 -19.92 72.67 32.23
CA GLN A 226 -20.71 73.09 31.07
C GLN A 226 -22.01 73.76 31.51
N ARG A 227 -22.81 73.13 32.38
CA ARG A 227 -24.06 73.77 32.88
C ARG A 227 -23.79 75.05 33.67
N SER A 228 -22.69 75.12 34.43
CA SER A 228 -22.28 76.31 35.17
C SER A 228 -21.90 77.45 34.21
N LEU A 229 -21.12 77.15 33.16
CA LEU A 229 -20.76 78.11 32.12
C LEU A 229 -21.97 78.55 31.30
N GLU A 230 -22.87 77.64 30.94
CA GLU A 230 -24.14 77.98 30.28
C GLU A 230 -25.00 78.89 31.17
N SER A 231 -25.09 78.62 32.48
CA SER A 231 -25.80 79.48 33.41
C SER A 231 -25.16 80.87 33.52
N GLN A 232 -23.83 80.96 33.58
CA GLN A 232 -23.12 82.25 33.59
C GLN A 232 -23.30 83.01 32.27
N LEU A 233 -23.35 82.32 31.14
CA LEU A 233 -23.59 82.93 29.84
C LEU A 233 -25.02 83.48 29.73
N MET A 234 -26.00 82.79 30.32
CA MET A 234 -27.38 83.29 30.38
C MET A 234 -27.53 84.49 31.32
N THR A 235 -26.83 84.52 32.46
CA THR A 235 -26.87 85.67 33.38
C THR A 235 -26.14 86.89 32.84
N THR A 236 -25.02 86.70 32.15
CA THR A 236 -24.33 87.79 31.45
C THR A 236 -25.16 88.32 30.30
N LYS A 237 -25.75 87.46 29.46
CA LYS A 237 -26.68 87.91 28.40
C LYS A 237 -27.89 88.66 28.94
N SER A 238 -28.49 88.21 30.05
CA SER A 238 -29.63 88.92 30.63
C SER A 238 -29.23 90.23 31.30
N SER A 239 -28.06 90.28 31.93
CA SER A 239 -27.49 91.51 32.48
C SER A 239 -27.12 92.50 31.37
N ASP A 240 -26.56 92.02 30.27
CA ASP A 240 -26.21 92.83 29.10
C ASP A 240 -27.46 93.35 28.41
N SER A 241 -28.48 92.51 28.19
CA SER A 241 -29.78 92.95 27.70
C SER A 241 -30.45 93.97 28.63
N SER A 242 -30.30 93.84 29.96
CA SER A 242 -30.81 94.82 30.91
C SER A 242 -30.01 96.14 30.88
N ARG A 243 -28.69 96.07 30.66
CA ARG A 243 -27.83 97.25 30.47
C ARG A 243 -28.11 97.94 29.14
N ASP A 244 -28.27 97.19 28.06
CA ASP A 244 -28.70 97.67 26.75
C ASP A 244 -30.08 98.32 26.82
N PHE A 245 -31.02 97.73 27.56
CA PHE A 245 -32.33 98.35 27.79
C PHE A 245 -32.18 99.70 28.51
N LYS A 246 -31.37 99.76 29.58
CA LYS A 246 -31.08 101.02 30.30
C LYS A 246 -30.33 102.05 29.46
N LEU A 247 -29.38 101.62 28.64
CA LEU A 247 -28.67 102.49 27.70
C LEU A 247 -29.63 103.06 26.66
N LYS A 248 -30.50 102.22 26.11
CA LYS A 248 -31.52 102.64 25.14
C LYS A 248 -32.59 103.53 25.77
N GLU A 249 -32.90 103.36 27.05
CA GLU A 249 -33.77 104.27 27.81
C GLU A 249 -33.09 105.63 28.04
N MET A 250 -31.79 105.67 28.34
CA MET A 250 -31.04 106.93 28.47
C MET A 250 -30.74 107.62 27.12
N GLU A 251 -30.71 106.88 26.02
CA GLU A 251 -30.55 107.43 24.66
C GLU A 251 -31.89 107.91 24.06
N ALA A 252 -33.02 107.44 24.60
CA ALA A 252 -34.38 107.80 24.17
C ALA A 252 -35.05 108.93 24.99
N GLY A 253 -34.28 109.66 25.82
CA GLY A 253 -34.70 110.87 26.53
C GLY A 253 -33.97 112.11 26.01
#